data_AF-A0A9D9I7D6-F1
#
_entry.id   AF-A0A9D9I7D6-F1
#
_cell.length_a   1.000
_cell.length_b   1.000
_cell.length_c   1.000
_cell.angle_alpha   90.00
_cell.angle_beta   90.00
_cell.angle_gamma   90.00
#
_symmetry.space_group_name_H-M   'P 1'
#
loop_
_entity.id
_entity.type
_entity.pdbx_description
1 polymer ?
#
loop_
_entity_poly.entity_id
_entity_poly.type
_entity_poly.pdbx_seq_one_letter_code
_entity_poly.pdbx_strand_id
1 'polypeptide(L)'
;MRWPGKIFNGPHGGFFRYAAVVTAFFVLLMFFKPGTNVIRWIQSGLEIRRQEKQIRMYNEEIDRMEHRIEMLTSDRDTLEEFAREEFYFAEPGDDVYIIER
;
A
#
# COMPACT_ATOMS: atom_id res chain seq x y z
N MET A 1 -13.21 -57.40 19.91
CA MET A 1 -12.82 -56.00 19.64
C MET A 1 -11.40 -55.80 20.18
N ARG A 2 -10.38 -55.81 19.31
CA ARG A 2 -8.96 -55.87 19.71
C ARG A 2 -8.36 -54.46 19.71
N TRP A 3 -8.08 -53.93 20.89
CA TRP A 3 -7.46 -52.62 21.12
C TRP A 3 -6.11 -52.47 20.38
N PRO A 4 -5.81 -51.34 19.71
CA PRO A 4 -4.59 -51.14 18.92
C PRO A 4 -3.39 -50.65 19.76
N GLY A 5 -3.26 -51.09 21.01
CA GLY A 5 -2.20 -50.63 21.91
C GLY A 5 -0.81 -51.24 21.64
N LYS A 6 -0.70 -52.22 20.74
CA LYS A 6 0.54 -53.01 20.54
C LYS A 6 1.45 -52.53 19.41
N ILE A 7 1.03 -51.55 18.62
CA ILE A 7 1.87 -51.01 17.51
C ILE A 7 2.96 -50.04 17.99
N PHE A 8 2.86 -49.51 19.21
CA PHE A 8 3.79 -48.48 19.69
C PHE A 8 4.95 -49.01 20.56
N ASN A 9 4.82 -50.21 21.16
CA ASN A 9 5.81 -50.80 22.08
C ASN A 9 6.39 -52.14 21.55
N GLY A 10 6.70 -52.23 20.26
CA GLY A 10 7.48 -53.34 19.68
C GLY A 10 8.99 -53.03 19.62
N PRO A 11 9.86 -54.02 19.29
CA PRO A 11 11.34 -53.86 19.25
C PRO A 11 11.84 -52.70 18.36
N HIS A 12 11.03 -52.30 17.37
CA HIS A 12 11.33 -51.18 16.45
C HIS A 12 10.61 -49.86 16.84
N GLY A 13 9.95 -49.81 18.01
CA GLY A 13 9.18 -48.65 18.47
C GLY A 13 10.01 -47.37 18.65
N GLY A 14 11.33 -47.50 18.86
CA GLY A 14 12.25 -46.37 18.86
C GLY A 14 12.25 -45.65 17.50
N PHE A 15 12.41 -46.38 16.40
CA PHE A 15 12.46 -45.82 15.04
C PHE A 15 11.19 -45.03 14.70
N PHE A 16 10.01 -45.59 14.98
CA PHE A 16 8.75 -44.91 14.73
C PHE A 16 8.56 -43.66 15.59
N ARG A 17 9.06 -43.66 16.83
CA ARG A 17 9.04 -42.46 17.70
C ARG A 17 9.97 -41.38 17.16
N TYR A 18 11.19 -41.72 16.73
CA TYR A 18 12.10 -40.76 16.10
C TYR A 18 11.53 -40.23 14.78
N ALA A 19 10.98 -41.10 13.94
CA ALA A 19 10.32 -40.70 12.69
C ALA A 19 9.14 -39.76 12.95
N ALA A 20 8.28 -40.06 13.93
CA ALA A 20 7.16 -39.21 14.31
C ALA A 20 7.62 -37.83 14.83
N VAL A 21 8.67 -37.78 15.64
CA VAL A 21 9.25 -36.52 16.14
C VAL A 21 9.85 -35.69 15.00
N VAL A 22 10.57 -36.32 14.07
CA VAL A 22 11.14 -35.65 12.90
C VAL A 22 10.05 -35.11 11.97
N THR A 23 9.00 -35.90 11.70
CA THR A 23 7.86 -35.45 10.89
C THR A 23 7.10 -34.31 11.59
N ALA A 24 6.87 -34.40 12.90
CA ALA A 24 6.22 -33.33 13.66
C ALA A 24 7.06 -32.04 13.65
N PHE A 25 8.39 -32.15 13.76
CA PHE A 25 9.30 -31.01 13.64
C PHE A 25 9.26 -30.40 12.24
N PHE A 26 9.18 -31.21 11.19
CA PHE A 26 9.10 -30.71 9.82
C PHE A 26 7.76 -30.01 9.54
N VAL A 27 6.66 -30.56 10.06
CA VAL A 27 5.34 -29.91 10.03
C VAL A 27 5.38 -28.59 10.79
N LEU A 28 5.97 -28.58 12.00
CA LEU A 28 6.16 -27.35 12.78
C LEU A 28 6.98 -26.32 12.01
N LEU A 29 8.09 -26.71 11.38
CA LEU A 29 8.89 -25.82 10.54
C LEU A 29 8.10 -25.31 9.33
N MET A 30 7.21 -26.10 8.73
CA MET A 30 6.35 -25.65 7.63
C MET A 30 5.33 -24.60 8.10
N PHE A 31 4.78 -24.75 9.29
CA PHE A 31 3.85 -23.79 9.90
C PHE A 31 4.55 -22.54 10.44
N PHE A 32 5.73 -22.69 11.04
CA PHE A 32 6.54 -21.62 11.63
C PHE A 32 7.57 -21.03 10.67
N LYS A 33 7.64 -21.49 9.40
CA LYS A 33 8.53 -20.89 8.39
C LYS A 33 8.14 -19.43 8.24
N PRO A 34 9.02 -18.46 8.54
CA PRO A 34 8.74 -17.06 8.29
C PRO A 34 8.63 -16.88 6.78
N GLY A 35 7.40 -16.88 6.26
CA GLY A 35 7.12 -16.69 4.84
C GLY A 35 5.96 -17.47 4.23
N THR A 36 5.24 -18.30 4.99
CA THR A 36 4.01 -18.96 4.51
C THR A 36 2.82 -17.99 4.50
N ASN A 37 2.85 -17.13 3.48
CA ASN A 37 1.76 -16.47 2.77
C ASN A 37 0.70 -15.64 3.48
N VAL A 38 0.16 -15.96 4.67
CA VAL A 38 -1.10 -15.32 5.12
C VAL A 38 -0.90 -13.84 5.48
N ILE A 39 0.12 -13.52 6.27
CA ILE A 39 0.43 -12.12 6.64
C ILE A 39 0.87 -11.32 5.41
N ARG A 40 1.63 -11.97 4.51
CA ARG A 40 2.12 -11.34 3.28
C ARG A 40 0.98 -11.03 2.31
N TRP A 41 0.00 -11.93 2.15
CA TRP A 41 -1.16 -11.72 1.29
C TRP A 41 -2.04 -10.56 1.77
N ILE A 42 -2.26 -10.44 3.08
CA ILE A 42 -3.02 -9.33 3.66
C ILE A 42 -2.26 -8.01 3.46
N GLN A 43 -0.95 -8.00 3.71
CA GLN A 43 -0.12 -6.81 3.47
C GLN A 43 -0.06 -6.42 1.99
N SER A 44 0.13 -7.39 1.09
CA SER A 44 0.14 -7.15 -0.36
C SER A 44 -1.21 -6.61 -0.87
N GLY A 45 -2.33 -7.10 -0.34
CA GLY A 45 -3.66 -6.57 -0.71
C GLY A 45 -3.88 -5.12 -0.28
N LEU A 46 -3.38 -4.74 0.90
CA LEU A 46 -3.41 -3.35 1.38
C LEU A 46 -2.45 -2.45 0.59
N GLU A 47 -1.28 -2.98 0.23
CA GLU A 47 -0.27 -2.28 -0.54
C GLU A 47 -0.75 -1.97 -1.96
N ILE A 48 -1.43 -2.90 -2.62
CA ILE A 48 -2.06 -2.68 -3.93
C ILE A 48 -3.09 -1.55 -3.85
N ARG A 49 -3.98 -1.55 -2.85
CA ARG A 49 -4.99 -0.48 -2.68
C ARG A 49 -4.34 0.89 -2.43
N ARG A 50 -3.23 0.92 -1.70
CA ARG A 50 -2.48 2.16 -1.45
C ARG A 50 -1.83 2.69 -2.72
N GLN A 51 -1.21 1.81 -3.51
CA GLN A 51 -0.60 2.15 -4.80
C GLN A 51 -1.64 2.66 -5.79
N GLU A 52 -2.80 2.00 -5.91
CA GLU A 52 -3.90 2.48 -6.75
C GLU A 52 -4.43 3.85 -6.31
N LYS A 53 -4.53 4.11 -5.00
CA LYS A 53 -4.94 5.42 -4.50
C LYS A 53 -3.92 6.51 -4.85
N GLN A 54 -2.62 6.20 -4.76
CA GLN A 54 -1.56 7.10 -5.18
C GLN A 54 -1.64 7.41 -6.68
N ILE A 55 -1.82 6.40 -7.52
CA ILE A 55 -1.99 6.57 -8.98
C ILE A 55 -3.17 7.50 -9.27
N ARG A 56 -4.32 7.30 -8.62
CA ARG A 56 -5.49 8.18 -8.80
C ARG A 56 -5.20 9.62 -8.38
N MET A 57 -4.59 9.84 -7.21
CA MET A 57 -4.25 11.20 -6.76
C MET A 57 -3.26 11.89 -7.70
N TYR A 58 -2.24 11.18 -8.19
CA TYR A 58 -1.29 11.77 -9.13
C TYR A 58 -1.92 12.09 -10.48
N ASN A 59 -2.81 11.23 -11.00
CA ASN A 59 -3.54 11.52 -12.23
C ASN A 59 -4.44 12.76 -12.09
N GLU A 60 -5.14 12.90 -10.96
CA GLU A 60 -5.93 14.10 -10.68
C GLU A 60 -5.06 15.36 -10.55
N GLU A 61 -3.86 15.23 -9.99
CA GLU A 61 -2.92 16.35 -9.87
C GLU A 61 -2.33 16.78 -11.21
N ILE A 62 -2.02 15.81 -12.08
CA ILE A 62 -1.58 16.07 -13.46
C ILE A 62 -2.69 16.81 -14.23
N ASP A 63 -3.94 16.35 -14.14
CA ASP A 63 -5.06 16.99 -14.85
C ASP A 63 -5.30 18.44 -14.38
N ARG A 64 -5.18 18.70 -13.07
CA ARG A 64 -5.22 20.06 -12.53
C ARG A 64 -4.05 20.93 -13.01
N MET A 65 -2.85 20.36 -13.08
CA MET A 65 -1.67 21.07 -13.58
C MET A 65 -1.79 21.39 -15.07
N GLU A 66 -2.30 20.47 -15.87
CA GLU A 66 -2.57 20.67 -17.30
C GLU A 66 -3.53 21.84 -17.50
N HIS A 67 -4.65 21.87 -16.76
CA HIS A 67 -5.60 22.99 -16.78
C HIS A 67 -4.94 24.32 -16.36
N ARG A 68 -4.03 24.31 -15.38
CA ARG A 68 -3.28 25.52 -14.99
C ARG A 68 -2.35 25.99 -16.11
N ILE A 69 -1.64 25.07 -16.77
CA ILE A 69 -0.76 25.41 -17.90
C ILE A 69 -1.60 25.96 -19.06
N GLU A 70 -2.76 25.36 -19.32
CA GLU A 70 -3.69 25.84 -20.33
C GLU A 70 -4.13 27.27 -20.02
N MET A 71 -4.62 27.55 -18.80
CA MET A 71 -4.99 28.92 -18.38
C MET A 71 -3.84 29.93 -18.48
N LEU A 72 -2.60 29.50 -18.22
CA LEU A 72 -1.41 30.35 -18.36
C LEU A 72 -1.03 30.63 -19.82
N THR A 73 -1.44 29.76 -20.75
CA THR A 73 -1.04 29.81 -22.16
C THR A 73 -2.19 30.32 -23.05
N SER A 74 -3.43 30.17 -22.62
CA SER A 74 -4.65 30.50 -23.37
C SER A 74 -5.04 31.97 -23.18
N ASP A 75 -4.40 32.85 -23.93
CA ASP A 75 -4.65 34.31 -24.00
C ASP A 75 -4.13 35.18 -22.85
N ARG A 76 -3.88 36.45 -23.16
CA ARG A 76 -3.28 37.43 -22.22
C ARG A 76 -4.21 37.79 -21.06
N ASP A 77 -5.52 37.77 -21.31
CA ASP A 77 -6.54 38.22 -20.35
C ASP A 77 -6.75 37.19 -19.22
N THR A 78 -6.70 35.89 -19.53
CA THR A 78 -6.78 34.80 -18.54
C THR A 78 -5.51 34.73 -17.67
N LEU A 79 -4.35 35.06 -18.25
CA LEU A 79 -3.09 35.16 -17.52
C LEU A 79 -3.12 36.31 -16.49
N GLU A 80 -3.73 37.44 -16.85
CA GLU A 80 -3.94 38.57 -15.94
C GLU A 80 -4.92 38.20 -14.80
N GLU A 81 -6.03 37.54 -15.14
CA GLU A 81 -7.01 37.05 -14.16
C GLU A 81 -6.36 36.07 -13.17
N PHE A 82 -5.59 35.09 -13.66
CA PHE A 82 -4.83 34.15 -12.81
C PHE A 82 -3.80 34.86 -11.92
N ALA A 83 -3.06 35.84 -12.46
CA ALA A 83 -2.09 36.62 -11.71
C ALA A 83 -2.74 37.45 -10.58
N ARG A 84 -3.96 37.98 -10.82
CA ARG A 84 -4.73 38.75 -9.83
C ARG A 84 -5.39 37.85 -8.77
N GLU A 85 -5.90 36.68 -9.13
CA GLU A 85 -6.62 35.79 -8.19
C GLU A 85 -5.69 34.92 -7.33
N GLU A 86 -4.70 34.24 -7.93
CA GLU A 86 -3.85 33.30 -7.20
C GLU A 86 -2.66 33.98 -6.52
N PHE A 87 -2.16 35.08 -7.10
CA PHE A 87 -0.95 35.76 -6.65
C PHE A 87 -1.16 37.22 -6.22
N TYR A 88 -2.39 37.76 -6.31
CA TYR A 88 -2.73 39.13 -5.93
C TYR A 88 -1.83 40.19 -6.57
N PHE A 89 -1.34 39.95 -7.79
CA PHE A 89 -0.53 40.93 -8.50
C PHE A 89 -1.35 42.19 -8.85
N ALA A 90 -0.79 43.36 -8.59
CA ALA A 90 -1.36 44.65 -8.95
C ALA A 90 -0.59 45.24 -10.15
N GLU A 91 -1.30 45.96 -11.02
CA GLU A 91 -0.65 46.77 -12.05
C GLU A 91 0.07 47.97 -11.37
N PRO A 92 1.22 48.44 -11.88
CA PRO A 92 1.89 49.62 -11.31
C PRO A 92 0.95 50.84 -11.30
N GLY A 93 0.42 51.15 -10.10
CA GLY A 93 -0.58 52.21 -9.88
C GLY A 93 -1.80 51.76 -9.07
N ASP A 94 -2.02 50.46 -8.89
CA ASP A 94 -3.12 49.88 -8.10
C ASP A 94 -2.73 49.66 -6.62
N ASP A 95 -3.57 50.09 -5.69
CA ASP A 95 -3.44 49.83 -4.25
C ASP A 95 -4.17 48.52 -3.86
N VAL A 96 -3.42 47.49 -3.44
CA VAL A 96 -3.99 46.20 -2.98
C VAL A 96 -4.22 46.23 -1.48
N TYR A 97 -5.47 46.04 -1.05
CA TYR A 97 -5.85 45.95 0.37
C TYR A 97 -6.09 44.50 0.79
N ILE A 98 -5.19 43.94 1.61
CA ILE A 98 -5.40 42.65 2.28
C ILE A 98 -6.15 42.91 3.59
N ILE A 99 -7.41 42.51 3.66
CA ILE A 99 -8.23 42.62 4.87
C ILE A 99 -8.12 41.30 5.64
N GLU A 100 -7.27 41.24 6.66
CA GLU A 100 -7.31 40.16 7.66
C GLU A 100 -8.58 40.31 8.51
N ARG A 101 -9.29 39.20 8.74
CA ARG A 101 -10.44 39.13 9.65
C ARG A 101 -10.01 38.68 11.03
#